data_AF-A0A2G9QK44-F1
#
_entry.id   AF-A0A2G9QK44-F1
#
_cell.length_a   1.000
_cell.length_b   1.000
_cell.length_c   1.000
_cell.angle_alpha   90.00
_cell.angle_beta   90.00
_cell.angle_gamma   90.00
#
_symmetry.space_group_name_H-M   'P 1'
#
loop_
_entity.id
_entity.type
_entity.pdbx_description
1 polymer ?
#
loop_
_entity_poly.entity_id
_entity_poly.type
_entity_poly.pdbx_seq_one_letter_code
_entity_poly.pdbx_strand_id
1 'polypeptide(L)'
;MATPSSSSSSSQGSAPGVLGKRKQTPGDLIIYSLEDLKGRDFKRFRNKLSDFSYGDKHPIPRGRLENADWITTKDILIDTYGEEGALDVTIHVFTLISLMGPANDLQERRSQHAKLKKMIYDNRLSDISKEHRKSMKKKLQRIPEYNSRMGEAVHLQERFTKLLMINGPQNKEGKEQELKSSGRKHLQIMEKRSPTTIQALFDADKGGFIPEIVVLQGAAGIGKTMTSRKIMLDWASEDLYQDKFDFVFYLSCREINTIPGNISLVGLLSKACRLSSGDLVSILEDPGSQRKLLTIVDGFDELRWTLEEKSEGCLDISMETHKEIILQSLLRRQVLPQSSLIITTRSLAMKKLNTFIDDSRNVEIQGFTRDDREEYVHKFFGNKEDADKVLSIIKDNDVVYTMCAVPITCWIVCTVMKQEIRKDLDAIQCHTTTSIYLLYLEVLLTHHSKKEQSVHRKQTCLKKLCALANQGIQNQQILFEKKDLERHGLSLDEVESVFLNENIFHWDVRNQICYSFIHLSVQEFLAALYYGMDDGSGSME
;
A
#
# COMPACT_ATOMS: atom_id res chain seq x y z
N MET A 1 80.92 7.62 11.45
CA MET A 1 81.24 7.90 12.86
C MET A 1 79.91 8.04 13.60
N ALA A 2 79.43 6.96 14.20
CA ALA A 2 79.67 6.58 15.60
C ALA A 2 78.68 7.28 16.56
N THR A 3 77.85 6.43 17.16
CA THR A 3 76.90 6.55 18.28
C THR A 3 77.57 7.00 19.61
N PRO A 4 76.91 7.05 20.82
CA PRO A 4 75.49 7.12 21.23
C PRO A 4 75.18 8.03 22.48
N SER A 5 73.89 8.01 22.89
CA SER A 5 73.36 7.91 24.29
C SER A 5 73.37 9.12 25.24
N SER A 6 72.18 9.50 25.73
CA SER A 6 71.80 9.21 27.13
C SER A 6 70.30 9.44 27.39
N SER A 7 69.74 8.49 28.14
CA SER A 7 68.40 8.41 28.68
C SER A 7 68.21 9.30 29.90
N SER A 8 67.05 9.91 30.08
CA SER A 8 66.47 10.09 31.42
C SER A 8 64.94 10.11 31.36
N SER A 9 64.39 9.35 32.30
CA SER A 9 62.98 9.04 32.55
C SER A 9 62.26 10.18 33.27
N SER A 10 61.02 10.47 32.86
CA SER A 10 60.03 11.09 33.75
C SER A 10 58.66 10.48 33.52
N SER A 11 58.17 9.86 34.60
CA SER A 11 56.86 9.30 34.86
C SER A 11 55.68 10.14 34.35
N GLN A 12 54.81 9.53 33.55
CA GLN A 12 53.40 9.93 33.45
C GLN A 12 52.52 8.79 33.94
N GLY A 13 51.67 9.12 34.91
CA GLY A 13 50.67 8.21 35.47
C GLY A 13 49.67 7.78 34.41
N SER A 14 49.50 6.48 34.26
CA SER A 14 48.50 5.86 33.42
C SER A 14 47.12 5.94 34.10
N ALA A 15 46.26 6.81 33.60
CA ALA A 15 44.82 6.63 33.69
C ALA A 15 44.38 5.58 32.63
N PRO A 16 43.59 4.56 32.97
CA PRO A 16 42.87 3.76 31.99
C PRO A 16 41.40 4.21 31.96
N GLY A 17 40.74 4.49 30.85
CA GLY A 17 41.09 4.40 29.45
C GLY A 17 39.80 4.65 28.67
N VAL A 18 39.80 5.72 27.87
CA VAL A 18 38.79 5.98 26.86
C VAL A 18 38.87 4.87 25.81
N LEU A 19 37.82 4.07 25.67
CA LEU A 19 37.61 3.18 24.52
C LEU A 19 36.21 3.38 23.97
N GLY A 20 36.13 4.29 23.01
CA GLY A 20 34.95 4.48 22.17
C GLY A 20 34.78 3.39 21.12
N LYS A 21 33.53 3.22 20.67
CA LYS A 21 33.13 2.66 19.37
C LYS A 21 33.37 1.17 19.09
N ARG A 22 33.15 0.25 20.04
CA ARG A 22 32.79 -1.14 19.70
C ARG A 22 31.34 -1.42 20.10
N LYS A 23 30.58 -2.10 19.23
CA LYS A 23 29.27 -2.66 19.58
C LYS A 23 29.53 -3.66 20.72
N GLN A 24 29.12 -3.33 21.94
CA GLN A 24 29.28 -4.21 23.09
C GLN A 24 28.19 -5.28 23.00
N THR A 25 28.57 -6.55 23.05
CA THR A 25 27.64 -7.67 23.20
C THR A 25 27.29 -7.87 24.67
N PRO A 26 26.18 -8.56 25.00
CA PRO A 26 25.94 -9.06 26.37
C PRO A 26 27.16 -9.80 26.94
N GLY A 27 27.87 -10.56 26.11
CA GLY A 27 29.11 -11.23 26.49
C GLY A 27 30.26 -10.28 26.86
N ASP A 28 30.42 -9.19 26.12
CA ASP A 28 31.43 -8.17 26.44
C ASP A 28 31.14 -7.51 27.80
N LEU A 29 29.87 -7.23 28.10
CA LEU A 29 29.45 -6.68 29.40
C LEU A 29 29.79 -7.63 30.56
N ILE A 30 29.59 -8.93 30.37
CA ILE A 30 29.96 -9.96 31.36
C ILE A 30 31.49 -10.00 31.52
N ILE A 31 32.25 -10.02 30.42
CA ILE A 31 33.72 -10.02 30.48
C ILE A 31 34.23 -8.82 31.27
N TYR A 32 33.78 -7.59 30.94
CA TYR A 32 34.19 -6.39 31.67
C TYR A 32 33.92 -6.50 33.18
N SER A 33 32.78 -7.08 33.55
CA SER A 33 32.42 -7.24 34.97
C SER A 33 33.22 -8.33 35.69
N LEU A 34 33.71 -9.33 34.96
CA LEU A 34 34.51 -10.43 35.51
C LEU A 34 36.00 -10.08 35.58
N GLU A 35 36.53 -9.33 34.60
CA GLU A 35 37.93 -8.87 34.56
C GLU A 35 38.27 -7.95 35.74
N ASP A 36 37.31 -7.14 36.20
CA ASP A 36 37.48 -6.23 37.34
C ASP A 36 37.47 -6.94 38.71
N LEU A 37 37.23 -8.25 38.76
CA LEU A 37 37.20 -9.01 40.00
C LEU A 37 38.60 -9.41 40.47
N LYS A 38 38.89 -9.19 41.76
CA LYS A 38 40.09 -9.74 42.40
C LYS A 38 40.03 -11.27 42.41
N GLY A 39 41.16 -11.95 42.28
CA GLY A 39 41.20 -13.42 42.12
C GLY A 39 40.45 -14.25 43.19
N ARG A 40 40.30 -13.74 44.42
CA ARG A 40 39.45 -14.37 45.46
C ARG A 40 37.96 -14.22 45.17
N ASP A 41 37.53 -13.06 44.68
CA ASP A 41 36.14 -12.77 44.37
C ASP A 41 35.69 -13.50 43.10
N PHE A 42 36.55 -13.61 42.09
CA PHE A 42 36.30 -14.45 40.92
C PHE A 42 36.16 -15.94 41.28
N LYS A 43 36.99 -16.45 42.20
CA LYS A 43 36.84 -17.83 42.71
C LYS A 43 35.50 -18.02 43.45
N ARG A 44 35.07 -17.04 44.25
CA ARG A 44 33.75 -17.05 44.92
C ARG A 44 32.61 -17.05 43.91
N PHE A 45 32.71 -16.24 42.87
CA PHE A 45 31.75 -16.20 41.76
C PHE A 45 31.60 -17.56 41.07
N ARG A 46 32.71 -18.17 40.62
CA ARG A 46 32.69 -19.50 39.99
C ARG A 46 32.15 -20.59 40.91
N ASN A 47 32.53 -20.57 42.19
CA ASN A 47 32.00 -21.55 43.15
C ASN A 47 30.48 -21.40 43.30
N LYS A 48 29.98 -20.17 43.38
CA LYS A 48 28.55 -19.89 43.49
C LYS A 48 27.79 -20.32 42.23
N LEU A 49 28.37 -20.20 41.04
CA LEU A 49 27.77 -20.74 39.81
C LEU A 49 27.51 -22.25 39.85
N SER A 50 28.22 -22.99 40.70
CA SER A 50 28.06 -24.43 40.84
C SER A 50 27.00 -24.90 41.84
N ASP A 51 26.45 -23.98 42.63
CA ASP A 51 25.48 -24.30 43.69
C ASP A 51 24.33 -23.30 43.78
N PHE A 52 24.20 -22.37 42.83
CA PHE A 52 23.08 -21.44 42.77
C PHE A 52 21.90 -21.99 41.97
N SER A 53 20.71 -21.55 42.33
CA SER A 53 19.46 -21.79 41.60
C SER A 53 18.72 -20.46 41.48
N TYR A 54 18.25 -20.12 40.28
CA TYR A 54 17.52 -18.87 40.02
C TYR A 54 16.43 -19.09 38.98
N GLY A 55 15.16 -19.14 39.42
CA GLY A 55 14.03 -19.52 38.56
C GLY A 55 14.25 -20.92 37.96
N ASP A 56 14.08 -21.04 36.65
CA ASP A 56 14.33 -22.29 35.90
C ASP A 56 15.81 -22.51 35.54
N LYS A 57 16.72 -21.63 35.99
CA LYS A 57 18.15 -21.71 35.65
C LYS A 57 18.89 -22.62 36.63
N HIS A 58 19.38 -23.75 36.12
CA HIS A 58 20.09 -24.77 36.91
C HIS A 58 21.58 -24.45 37.13
N PRO A 59 22.22 -24.98 38.19
CA PRO A 59 23.65 -24.77 38.45
C PRO A 59 24.55 -25.34 37.34
N ILE A 60 25.70 -24.72 37.11
CA ILE A 60 26.72 -25.24 36.19
C ILE A 60 27.60 -26.28 36.90
N PRO A 61 27.85 -27.46 36.31
CA PRO A 61 28.70 -28.49 36.92
C PRO A 61 30.10 -27.98 37.28
N ARG A 62 30.56 -28.26 38.52
CA ARG A 62 31.86 -27.82 39.04
C ARG A 62 33.03 -28.12 38.11
N GLY A 63 33.04 -29.31 37.49
CA GLY A 63 34.09 -29.73 36.56
C GLY A 63 34.25 -28.83 35.32
N ARG A 64 33.21 -28.10 34.92
CA ARG A 64 33.31 -27.10 33.82
C ARG A 64 33.94 -25.78 34.28
N LEU A 65 33.94 -25.48 35.58
CA LEU A 65 34.34 -24.19 36.15
C LEU A 65 35.70 -24.22 36.86
N GLU A 66 36.22 -25.41 37.17
CA GLU A 66 37.36 -25.63 38.08
C GLU A 66 38.64 -24.86 37.67
N ASN A 67 38.86 -24.69 36.35
CA ASN A 67 39.99 -23.95 35.77
C ASN A 67 39.58 -22.86 34.76
N ALA A 68 38.29 -22.49 34.68
CA ALA A 68 37.80 -21.54 33.70
C ALA A 68 38.29 -20.11 34.00
N ASP A 69 38.96 -19.45 33.05
CA ASP A 69 39.25 -18.01 33.13
C ASP A 69 37.98 -17.18 32.86
N TRP A 70 38.08 -15.84 32.87
CA TRP A 70 36.92 -14.98 32.67
C TRP A 70 36.27 -15.16 31.29
N ILE A 71 37.06 -15.44 30.25
CA ILE A 71 36.57 -15.69 28.89
C ILE A 71 35.79 -17.01 28.86
N THR A 72 36.42 -18.08 29.34
CA THR A 72 35.81 -19.43 29.40
C THR A 72 34.56 -19.41 30.28
N THR A 73 34.58 -18.66 31.39
CA THR A 73 33.41 -18.51 32.28
C THR A 73 32.26 -17.79 31.57
N LYS A 74 32.54 -16.74 30.79
CA LYS A 74 31.54 -16.08 29.95
C LYS A 74 30.97 -17.03 28.90
N ASP A 75 31.81 -17.83 28.23
CA ASP A 75 31.36 -18.78 27.21
C ASP A 75 30.40 -19.80 27.81
N ILE A 76 30.79 -20.39 28.96
CA ILE A 76 29.93 -21.34 29.68
C ILE A 76 28.60 -20.70 30.09
N LEU A 77 28.61 -19.46 30.55
CA LEU A 77 27.39 -18.74 30.92
C LEU A 77 26.45 -18.55 29.73
N ILE A 78 26.96 -18.09 28.59
CA ILE A 78 26.16 -17.87 27.37
C ILE A 78 25.67 -19.19 26.80
N ASP A 79 26.51 -20.22 26.73
CA ASP A 79 26.12 -21.55 26.23
C ASP A 79 25.03 -22.20 27.07
N THR A 80 25.05 -21.96 28.38
CA THR A 80 24.11 -22.58 29.32
C THR A 80 22.79 -21.82 29.41
N TYR A 81 22.83 -20.48 29.38
CA TYR A 81 21.67 -19.65 29.71
C TYR A 81 21.22 -18.70 28.59
N GLY A 82 21.93 -18.66 27.45
CA GLY A 82 21.78 -17.62 26.44
C GLY A 82 22.31 -16.26 26.90
N GLU A 83 22.39 -15.29 26.00
CA GLU A 83 23.00 -13.97 26.28
C GLU A 83 22.32 -13.20 27.42
N GLU A 84 21.00 -13.04 27.37
CA GLU A 84 20.25 -12.31 28.41
C GLU A 84 20.15 -13.11 29.71
N GLY A 85 20.03 -14.44 29.61
CA GLY A 85 20.02 -15.31 30.79
C GLY A 85 21.36 -15.32 31.51
N ALA A 86 22.47 -15.23 30.78
CA ALA A 86 23.82 -15.10 31.33
C ALA A 86 24.00 -13.77 32.09
N LEU A 87 23.47 -12.66 31.57
CA LEU A 87 23.47 -11.37 32.27
C LEU A 87 22.66 -11.45 33.58
N ASP A 88 21.46 -12.03 33.54
CA ASP A 88 20.63 -12.22 34.75
C ASP A 88 21.36 -13.01 35.83
N VAL A 89 21.94 -14.16 35.44
CA VAL A 89 22.67 -15.04 36.34
C VAL A 89 23.87 -14.31 36.94
N THR A 90 24.63 -13.59 36.12
CA THR A 90 25.83 -12.87 36.56
C THR A 90 25.49 -11.81 37.60
N ILE A 91 24.47 -10.98 37.34
CA ILE A 91 24.00 -9.94 38.28
C ILE A 91 23.49 -10.60 39.58
N HIS A 92 22.72 -11.68 39.47
CA HIS A 92 22.17 -12.36 40.63
C HIS A 92 23.25 -13.01 41.49
N VAL A 93 24.23 -13.68 40.87
CA VAL A 93 25.36 -14.29 41.58
C VAL A 93 26.21 -13.24 42.26
N PHE A 94 26.51 -12.11 41.61
CA PHE A 94 27.19 -10.98 42.27
C PHE A 94 26.45 -10.49 43.52
N THR A 95 25.13 -10.39 43.43
CA THR A 95 24.28 -10.01 44.56
C THR A 95 24.39 -11.04 45.70
N LEU A 96 24.34 -12.34 45.38
CA LEU A 96 24.44 -13.43 46.36
C LEU A 96 25.80 -13.51 47.07
N ILE A 97 26.89 -13.16 46.39
CA ILE A 97 28.24 -13.13 46.99
C ILE A 97 28.60 -11.76 47.59
N SER A 98 27.63 -10.86 47.71
CA SER A 98 27.75 -9.51 48.29
C SER A 98 28.67 -8.57 47.51
N LEU A 99 28.81 -8.76 46.19
CA LEU A 99 29.51 -7.86 45.28
C LEU A 99 28.52 -6.87 44.64
N MET A 100 27.95 -5.98 45.45
CA MET A 100 26.93 -5.02 45.01
C MET A 100 27.47 -3.98 44.00
N GLY A 101 28.76 -3.62 44.07
CA GLY A 101 29.39 -2.71 43.11
C GLY A 101 29.34 -3.26 41.67
N PRO A 102 29.96 -4.43 41.41
CA PRO A 102 29.88 -5.10 40.12
C PRO A 102 28.45 -5.43 39.67
N ALA A 103 27.55 -5.81 40.60
CA ALA A 103 26.15 -6.06 40.28
C ALA A 103 25.44 -4.80 39.74
N ASN A 104 25.59 -3.66 40.43
CA ASN A 104 24.98 -2.40 40.05
C ASN A 104 25.58 -1.83 38.75
N ASP A 105 26.90 -1.91 38.59
CA ASP A 105 27.60 -1.46 37.37
C ASP A 105 27.15 -2.29 36.15
N LEU A 106 27.09 -3.62 36.27
CA LEU A 106 26.59 -4.48 35.20
C LEU A 106 25.11 -4.22 34.88
N GLN A 107 24.27 -3.97 35.89
CA GLN A 107 22.87 -3.60 35.70
C GLN A 107 22.70 -2.25 34.99
N GLU A 108 23.52 -1.26 35.35
CA GLU A 108 23.54 0.05 34.70
C GLU A 108 23.99 -0.08 33.24
N ARG A 109 25.11 -0.78 32.99
CA ARG A 109 25.61 -1.00 31.62
C ARG A 109 24.64 -1.78 30.76
N ARG A 110 23.96 -2.80 31.30
CA ARG A 110 22.87 -3.51 30.59
C ARG A 110 21.77 -2.53 30.19
N SER A 111 21.36 -1.66 31.10
CA SER A 111 20.31 -0.66 30.84
C SER A 111 20.75 0.36 29.77
N GLN A 112 22.00 0.83 29.83
CA GLN A 112 22.59 1.73 28.82
C GLN A 112 22.71 1.05 27.46
N HIS A 113 23.18 -0.19 27.42
CA HIS A 113 23.29 -0.99 26.20
C HIS A 113 21.93 -1.23 25.56
N ALA A 114 20.90 -1.58 26.33
CA ALA A 114 19.54 -1.74 25.85
C ALA A 114 18.97 -0.43 25.26
N LYS A 115 19.19 0.71 25.94
CA LYS A 115 18.81 2.04 25.43
C LYS A 115 19.53 2.37 24.12
N LEU A 116 20.83 2.09 24.02
CA LEU A 116 21.61 2.33 22.80
C LEU A 116 21.15 1.44 21.65
N LYS A 117 20.93 0.13 21.90
CA LYS A 117 20.41 -0.81 20.91
C LYS A 117 19.05 -0.36 20.38
N LYS A 118 18.16 0.09 21.28
CA LYS A 118 16.87 0.66 20.91
C LYS A 118 17.01 1.93 20.06
N MET A 119 17.84 2.88 20.48
CA MET A 119 18.12 4.11 19.73
C MET A 119 18.64 3.81 18.32
N ILE A 120 19.56 2.85 18.17
CA ILE A 120 20.10 2.45 16.86
C ILE A 120 19.00 1.84 15.98
N TYR A 121 18.14 1.00 16.55
CA TYR A 121 17.02 0.40 15.84
C TYR A 121 16.00 1.47 15.40
N ASP A 122 15.60 2.37 16.30
CA ASP A 122 14.65 3.45 16.01
C ASP A 122 15.20 4.40 14.93
N ASN A 123 16.50 4.73 14.98
CA ASN A 123 17.17 5.52 13.94
C ASN A 123 17.14 4.81 12.58
N ARG A 124 17.45 3.51 12.56
CA ARG A 124 17.39 2.72 11.31
C ARG A 124 15.98 2.65 10.75
N LEU A 125 14.97 2.44 11.59
CA LEU A 125 13.56 2.47 11.17
C LEU A 125 13.17 3.83 10.59
N SER A 126 13.61 4.92 11.21
CA SER A 126 13.38 6.28 10.70
C SER A 126 14.00 6.48 9.32
N ASP A 127 15.22 6.00 9.10
CA ASP A 127 15.90 6.10 7.81
C ASP A 127 15.18 5.26 6.74
N ILE A 128 14.77 4.03 7.08
CA ILE A 128 13.99 3.16 6.19
C ILE A 128 12.64 3.80 5.82
N SER A 129 11.93 4.38 6.79
CA SER A 129 10.66 5.09 6.55
C SER A 129 10.84 6.27 5.59
N LYS A 130 11.88 7.09 5.79
CA LYS A 130 12.21 8.21 4.88
C LYS A 130 12.53 7.74 3.47
N GLU A 131 13.32 6.67 3.33
CA GLU A 131 13.64 6.09 2.02
C GLU A 131 12.37 5.58 1.32
N HIS A 132 11.51 4.87 2.05
CA HIS A 132 10.23 4.37 1.55
C HIS A 132 9.33 5.51 1.06
N ARG A 133 9.12 6.55 1.88
CA ARG A 133 8.34 7.74 1.49
C ARG A 133 8.89 8.40 0.24
N LYS A 134 10.21 8.61 0.16
CA LYS A 134 10.85 9.21 -1.03
C LYS A 134 10.62 8.37 -2.29
N SER A 135 10.74 7.05 -2.17
CA SER A 135 10.46 6.12 -3.26
C SER A 135 9.00 6.20 -3.72
N MET A 136 8.06 6.19 -2.78
CA MET A 136 6.63 6.24 -3.04
C MET A 136 6.18 7.57 -3.63
N LYS A 137 6.69 8.69 -3.12
CA LYS A 137 6.47 10.03 -3.68
C LYS A 137 6.90 10.07 -5.15
N LYS A 138 8.10 9.57 -5.48
CA LYS A 138 8.59 9.50 -6.86
C LYS A 138 7.71 8.61 -7.76
N LYS A 139 7.22 7.48 -7.23
CA LYS A 139 6.36 6.53 -7.98
C LYS A 139 4.96 7.09 -8.27
N LEU A 140 4.38 7.84 -7.33
CA LEU A 140 2.96 8.25 -7.38
C LEU A 140 2.72 9.71 -7.76
N GLN A 141 3.77 10.54 -7.74
CA GLN A 141 3.66 11.96 -8.10
C GLN A 141 3.18 12.17 -9.54
N ARG A 142 3.49 11.23 -10.45
CA ARG A 142 3.06 11.27 -11.85
C ARG A 142 2.16 10.09 -12.15
N ILE A 143 1.03 10.36 -12.80
CA ILE A 143 0.09 9.35 -13.24
C ILE A 143 -0.11 9.45 -14.76
N PRO A 144 -0.27 8.32 -15.46
CA PRO A 144 -0.76 8.35 -16.83
C PRO A 144 -2.21 8.83 -16.82
N GLU A 145 -2.58 9.72 -17.74
CA GLU A 145 -3.99 9.97 -18.02
C GLU A 145 -4.56 8.80 -18.82
N TYR A 146 -5.87 8.67 -18.78
CA TYR A 146 -6.62 7.59 -19.41
C TYR A 146 -6.35 7.40 -20.92
N ASN A 147 -6.00 8.46 -21.66
CA ASN A 147 -5.62 8.43 -23.09
C ASN A 147 -4.14 8.78 -23.32
N SER A 148 -3.30 8.75 -22.28
CA SER A 148 -1.88 9.11 -22.41
C SER A 148 -1.16 8.14 -23.34
N ARG A 149 -0.39 8.69 -24.28
CA ARG A 149 0.59 7.89 -25.03
C ARG A 149 1.70 7.41 -24.10
N MET A 150 2.42 6.38 -24.51
CA MET A 150 3.56 5.87 -23.75
C MET A 150 4.54 7.00 -23.38
N GLY A 151 4.74 7.21 -22.08
CA GLY A 151 5.61 8.26 -21.52
C GLY A 151 4.90 9.58 -21.16
N GLU A 152 3.65 9.78 -21.58
CA GLU A 152 2.85 10.93 -21.16
C GLU A 152 2.31 10.69 -19.74
N ALA A 153 2.55 11.64 -18.84
CA ALA A 153 2.06 11.58 -17.48
C ALA A 153 1.90 12.99 -16.91
N VAL A 154 0.86 13.19 -16.11
CA VAL A 154 0.53 14.44 -15.44
C VAL A 154 0.79 14.33 -13.94
N HIS A 155 0.95 15.46 -13.27
CA HIS A 155 1.09 15.45 -11.81
C HIS A 155 -0.26 15.12 -11.16
N LEU A 156 -0.25 14.14 -10.24
CA LEU A 156 -1.46 13.71 -9.54
C LEU A 156 -2.11 14.89 -8.81
N GLN A 157 -1.31 15.76 -8.17
CA GLN A 157 -1.81 16.92 -7.43
C GLN A 157 -2.51 17.96 -8.33
N GLU A 158 -2.05 18.11 -9.57
CA GLU A 158 -2.63 19.07 -10.53
C GLU A 158 -3.99 18.60 -11.07
N ARG A 159 -4.21 17.28 -11.12
CA ARG A 159 -5.46 16.68 -11.60
C ARG A 159 -6.41 16.25 -10.49
N PHE A 160 -5.91 15.93 -9.30
CA PHE A 160 -6.73 15.48 -8.20
C PHE A 160 -7.67 16.61 -7.78
N THR A 161 -8.96 16.28 -7.72
CA THR A 161 -9.99 17.14 -7.18
C THR A 161 -10.66 16.38 -6.05
N LYS A 162 -10.94 17.07 -4.95
CA LYS A 162 -11.52 16.44 -3.76
C LYS A 162 -12.86 15.78 -4.12
N LEU A 163 -13.17 14.71 -3.41
CA LEU A 163 -14.42 13.96 -3.58
C LEU A 163 -15.23 14.07 -2.30
N LEU A 164 -16.55 14.17 -2.45
CA LEU A 164 -17.45 14.08 -1.32
C LEU A 164 -17.41 12.66 -0.76
N MET A 165 -17.11 12.55 0.53
CA MET A 165 -17.10 11.30 1.27
C MET A 165 -18.09 11.39 2.42
N ILE A 166 -18.84 10.32 2.66
CA ILE A 166 -19.89 10.28 3.67
C ILE A 166 -19.71 9.06 4.55
N ASN A 167 -19.85 9.24 5.87
CA ASN A 167 -19.81 8.14 6.83
C ASN A 167 -21.09 7.30 6.78
N GLY A 168 -20.93 5.97 6.86
CA GLY A 168 -22.01 5.01 7.13
C GLY A 168 -22.60 4.32 5.90
N PRO A 169 -23.20 3.12 6.08
CA PRO A 169 -23.91 2.43 5.02
C PRO A 169 -25.23 3.15 4.68
N GLN A 170 -25.58 3.26 3.39
CA GLN A 170 -26.89 3.77 3.00
C GLN A 170 -27.99 2.76 3.35
N ASN A 171 -29.05 3.22 4.04
CA ASN A 171 -30.31 2.47 4.06
C ASN A 171 -30.89 2.40 2.64
N LYS A 172 -31.49 1.25 2.27
CA LYS A 172 -32.05 1.00 0.92
C LYS A 172 -33.02 2.10 0.47
N GLU A 173 -33.85 2.60 1.38
CA GLU A 173 -34.80 3.70 1.13
C GLU A 173 -34.08 5.02 0.78
N GLY A 174 -32.94 5.29 1.42
CA GLY A 174 -32.09 6.44 1.11
C GLY A 174 -31.48 6.35 -0.29
N LYS A 175 -31.04 5.15 -0.70
CA LYS A 175 -30.58 4.87 -2.08
C LYS A 175 -31.69 5.05 -3.10
N GLU A 176 -32.88 4.55 -2.79
CA GLU A 176 -33.99 4.60 -3.74
C GLU A 176 -34.53 6.02 -3.94
N GLN A 177 -34.57 6.84 -2.87
CA GLN A 177 -34.88 8.27 -2.97
C GLN A 177 -33.80 9.04 -3.74
N GLU A 178 -32.53 8.68 -3.54
CA GLU A 178 -31.39 9.26 -4.26
C GLU A 178 -31.49 8.96 -5.77
N LEU A 179 -31.72 7.70 -6.14
CA LEU A 179 -31.85 7.24 -7.54
C LEU A 179 -33.06 7.84 -8.27
N LYS A 180 -34.15 8.14 -7.56
CA LYS A 180 -35.35 8.79 -8.12
C LYS A 180 -35.21 10.31 -8.22
N SER A 181 -34.13 10.88 -7.68
CA SER A 181 -33.91 12.33 -7.63
C SER A 181 -32.82 12.77 -8.61
N SER A 182 -33.08 13.88 -9.31
CA SER A 182 -32.12 14.50 -10.24
C SER A 182 -31.97 15.99 -9.93
N GLY A 183 -30.87 16.60 -10.40
CA GLY A 183 -30.64 18.04 -10.27
C GLY A 183 -30.65 18.53 -8.81
N ARG A 184 -31.38 19.62 -8.53
CA ARG A 184 -31.40 20.31 -7.21
C ARG A 184 -31.91 19.46 -6.05
N LYS A 185 -32.83 18.52 -6.30
CA LYS A 185 -33.42 17.67 -5.25
C LYS A 185 -32.44 16.62 -4.72
N HIS A 186 -31.67 16.02 -5.62
CA HIS A 186 -30.60 15.08 -5.26
C HIS A 186 -29.59 15.76 -4.33
N LEU A 187 -29.19 16.99 -4.66
CA LEU A 187 -28.22 17.77 -3.88
C LEU A 187 -28.68 18.09 -2.44
N GLN A 188 -29.96 18.43 -2.24
CA GLN A 188 -30.51 18.67 -0.89
C GLN A 188 -30.53 17.41 -0.02
N ILE A 189 -30.64 16.23 -0.63
CA ILE A 189 -30.54 14.95 0.09
C ILE A 189 -29.10 14.70 0.54
N MET A 190 -28.11 15.11 -0.27
CA MET A 190 -26.69 14.97 0.05
C MET A 190 -26.25 15.89 1.20
N GLU A 191 -26.73 17.14 1.26
CA GLU A 191 -26.38 18.12 2.31
C GLU A 191 -26.81 17.71 3.73
N LYS A 192 -27.79 16.81 3.85
CA LYS A 192 -28.27 16.30 5.15
C LYS A 192 -27.36 15.24 5.76
N ARG A 193 -26.37 14.74 5.02
CA ARG A 193 -25.49 13.64 5.46
C ARG A 193 -24.26 14.20 6.17
N SER A 194 -23.61 13.35 6.98
CA SER A 194 -22.39 13.74 7.70
C SER A 194 -21.17 13.55 6.81
N PRO A 195 -20.60 14.62 6.24
CA PRO A 195 -19.40 14.51 5.42
C PRO A 195 -18.21 14.07 6.27
N THR A 196 -17.27 13.38 5.64
CA THR A 196 -15.98 13.03 6.21
C THR A 196 -14.86 13.42 5.25
N THR A 197 -13.63 13.43 5.73
CA THR A 197 -12.45 13.75 4.93
C THR A 197 -11.46 12.59 4.98
N ILE A 198 -10.48 12.63 4.08
CA ILE A 198 -9.37 11.68 4.09
C ILE A 198 -8.64 11.75 5.44
N GLN A 199 -8.42 12.92 6.01
CA GLN A 199 -7.72 13.09 7.29
C GLN A 199 -8.45 12.41 8.46
N ALA A 200 -9.78 12.37 8.42
CA ALA A 200 -10.61 11.90 9.52
C ALA A 200 -10.93 10.40 9.48
N LEU A 201 -10.42 9.63 8.50
CA LEU A 201 -10.79 8.22 8.34
C LEU A 201 -10.40 7.36 9.57
N PHE A 202 -9.26 7.68 10.19
CA PHE A 202 -8.74 7.01 11.39
C PHE A 202 -8.92 7.83 12.68
N ASP A 203 -9.82 8.81 12.70
CA ASP A 203 -10.16 9.54 13.92
C ASP A 203 -11.24 8.82 14.71
N ALA A 204 -11.23 8.98 16.04
CA ALA A 204 -12.30 8.51 16.90
C ALA A 204 -13.65 9.10 16.45
N ASP A 205 -14.68 8.28 16.35
CA ASP A 205 -16.04 8.81 16.14
C ASP A 205 -16.63 9.41 17.44
N LYS A 206 -17.87 9.87 17.37
CA LYS A 206 -18.59 10.44 18.52
C LYS A 206 -18.74 9.46 19.69
N GLY A 207 -18.64 8.15 19.44
CA GLY A 207 -18.68 7.09 20.45
C GLY A 207 -17.30 6.69 20.97
N GLY A 208 -16.22 7.32 20.49
CA GLY A 208 -14.84 6.99 20.87
C GLY A 208 -14.24 5.81 20.11
N PHE A 209 -14.95 5.25 19.12
CA PHE A 209 -14.43 4.13 18.33
C PHE A 209 -13.39 4.61 17.32
N ILE A 210 -12.17 4.06 17.42
CA ILE A 210 -11.07 4.29 16.50
C ILE A 210 -10.99 3.09 15.56
N PRO A 211 -11.24 3.26 14.25
CA PRO A 211 -11.23 2.14 13.32
C PRO A 211 -9.81 1.69 13.01
N GLU A 212 -9.58 0.39 12.96
CA GLU A 212 -8.36 -0.18 12.37
C GLU A 212 -8.58 -0.54 10.90
N ILE A 213 -9.83 -0.77 10.50
CA ILE A 213 -10.23 -1.04 9.11
C ILE A 213 -11.15 0.07 8.62
N VAL A 214 -10.80 0.68 7.50
CA VAL A 214 -11.62 1.65 6.77
C VAL A 214 -11.97 1.07 5.41
N VAL A 215 -13.25 1.02 5.07
CA VAL A 215 -13.74 0.58 3.76
C VAL A 215 -14.22 1.79 2.97
N LEU A 216 -13.55 2.08 1.86
CA LEU A 216 -13.95 3.10 0.89
C LEU A 216 -14.77 2.45 -0.22
N GLN A 217 -16.08 2.62 -0.16
CA GLN A 217 -17.00 2.07 -1.16
C GLN A 217 -17.56 3.13 -2.11
N GLY A 218 -18.03 2.68 -3.27
CA GLY A 218 -18.76 3.53 -4.20
C GLY A 218 -18.88 2.92 -5.60
N ALA A 219 -19.61 3.62 -6.48
CA ALA A 219 -19.84 3.17 -7.84
C ALA A 219 -18.55 3.03 -8.68
N ALA A 220 -18.63 2.37 -9.82
CA ALA A 220 -17.53 2.31 -10.77
C ALA A 220 -17.16 3.72 -11.24
N GLY A 221 -15.87 4.03 -11.36
CA GLY A 221 -15.41 5.32 -11.87
C GLY A 221 -15.56 6.51 -10.91
N ILE A 222 -16.04 6.28 -9.69
CA ILE A 222 -16.30 7.36 -8.71
C ILE A 222 -15.02 7.97 -8.10
N GLY A 223 -13.84 7.39 -8.37
CA GLY A 223 -12.55 7.91 -7.89
C GLY A 223 -11.92 7.16 -6.71
N LYS A 224 -12.33 5.91 -6.43
CA LYS A 224 -11.75 5.06 -5.35
C LYS A 224 -10.23 4.90 -5.47
N THR A 225 -9.74 4.36 -6.58
CA THR A 225 -8.29 4.19 -6.84
C THR A 225 -7.52 5.51 -6.81
N MET A 226 -8.11 6.59 -7.34
CA MET A 226 -7.50 7.92 -7.29
C MET A 226 -7.37 8.43 -5.86
N THR A 227 -8.36 8.16 -5.01
CA THR A 227 -8.31 8.43 -3.57
C THR A 227 -7.21 7.63 -2.88
N SER A 228 -7.11 6.33 -3.14
CA SER A 228 -6.05 5.46 -2.62
C SER A 228 -4.65 5.98 -2.97
N ARG A 229 -4.45 6.36 -4.24
CA ARG A 229 -3.18 6.95 -4.72
C ARG A 229 -2.90 8.31 -4.09
N LYS A 230 -3.92 9.14 -3.88
CA LYS A 230 -3.79 10.44 -3.20
C LYS A 230 -3.39 10.27 -1.74
N ILE A 231 -4.03 9.35 -0.99
CA ILE A 231 -3.68 9.02 0.40
C ILE A 231 -2.20 8.65 0.48
N MET A 232 -1.76 7.77 -0.42
CA MET A 232 -0.38 7.31 -0.44
C MET A 232 0.61 8.43 -0.81
N LEU A 233 0.26 9.30 -1.77
CA LEU A 233 1.10 10.44 -2.15
C LEU A 233 1.21 11.48 -1.04
N ASP A 234 0.11 11.78 -0.35
CA ASP A 234 0.08 12.78 0.73
C ASP A 234 0.85 12.27 1.94
N TRP A 235 0.68 10.99 2.29
CA TRP A 235 1.49 10.37 3.33
C TRP A 235 2.98 10.40 2.98
N ALA A 236 3.33 10.07 1.74
CA ALA A 236 4.71 10.13 1.25
C ALA A 236 5.26 11.56 1.12
N SER A 237 4.39 12.56 1.07
CA SER A 237 4.74 13.99 1.03
C SER A 237 4.74 14.65 2.41
N GLU A 238 4.42 13.88 3.45
CA GLU A 238 4.33 14.33 4.85
C GLU A 238 3.13 15.23 5.17
N ASP A 239 2.11 15.19 4.31
CA ASP A 239 0.88 16.00 4.43
C ASP A 239 -0.29 15.23 5.08
N LEU A 240 -0.11 13.93 5.33
CA LEU A 240 -1.16 13.04 5.86
C LEU A 240 -0.60 11.97 6.80
N TYR A 241 -1.27 11.76 7.95
CA TYR A 241 -1.03 10.65 8.90
C TYR A 241 0.38 10.49 9.48
N GLN A 242 1.12 11.58 9.60
CA GLN A 242 2.49 11.55 10.13
C GLN A 242 2.57 11.14 11.60
N ASP A 243 1.51 11.41 12.34
CA ASP A 243 1.30 11.06 13.73
C ASP A 243 0.80 9.61 13.92
N LYS A 244 0.29 8.97 12.86
CA LYS A 244 -0.36 7.66 12.93
C LYS A 244 0.44 6.53 12.29
N PHE A 245 1.06 6.76 11.13
CA PHE A 245 1.68 5.70 10.34
C PHE A 245 3.11 6.01 9.90
N ASP A 246 4.04 5.16 10.31
CA ASP A 246 5.45 5.20 9.91
C ASP A 246 5.64 4.51 8.54
N PHE A 247 4.76 3.55 8.20
CA PHE A 247 4.81 2.80 6.94
C PHE A 247 3.42 2.67 6.32
N VAL A 248 3.31 2.95 5.01
CA VAL A 248 2.10 2.69 4.23
C VAL A 248 2.44 1.82 3.02
N PHE A 249 1.68 0.76 2.79
CA PHE A 249 1.83 -0.13 1.63
C PHE A 249 0.60 -0.04 0.72
N TYR A 250 0.81 -0.10 -0.58
CA TYR A 250 -0.26 -0.09 -1.57
C TYR A 250 -0.28 -1.41 -2.34
N LEU A 251 -1.39 -2.13 -2.23
CA LEU A 251 -1.64 -3.41 -2.87
C LEU A 251 -2.79 -3.24 -3.86
N SER A 252 -2.49 -3.31 -5.15
CA SER A 252 -3.49 -3.34 -6.22
C SER A 252 -3.97 -4.77 -6.40
N CYS A 253 -5.23 -5.05 -6.08
CA CYS A 253 -5.85 -6.36 -6.29
C CYS A 253 -5.76 -6.81 -7.74
N ARG A 254 -5.89 -5.83 -8.64
CA ARG A 254 -5.75 -6.01 -10.08
C ARG A 254 -4.36 -6.48 -10.48
N GLU A 255 -3.31 -5.90 -9.90
CA GLU A 255 -1.92 -6.33 -10.08
C GLU A 255 -1.71 -7.72 -9.50
N ILE A 256 -2.22 -7.97 -8.30
CA ILE A 256 -2.06 -9.25 -7.60
C ILE A 256 -2.60 -10.43 -8.41
N ASN A 257 -3.70 -10.26 -9.13
CA ASN A 257 -4.24 -11.31 -10.02
C ASN A 257 -3.22 -11.82 -11.06
N THR A 258 -2.22 -11.00 -11.43
CA THR A 258 -1.21 -11.34 -12.44
C THR A 258 -0.01 -12.10 -11.87
N ILE A 259 0.13 -12.20 -10.53
CA ILE A 259 1.25 -12.90 -9.90
C ILE A 259 1.22 -14.40 -10.27
N PRO A 260 2.29 -14.92 -10.90
CA PRO A 260 2.41 -16.34 -11.21
C PRO A 260 2.80 -17.13 -9.96
N GLY A 261 2.12 -18.25 -9.72
CA GLY A 261 2.46 -19.17 -8.64
C GLY A 261 2.25 -18.63 -7.23
N ASN A 262 3.01 -19.18 -6.28
CA ASN A 262 2.97 -18.83 -4.87
C ASN A 262 3.91 -17.65 -4.56
N ILE A 263 3.58 -16.91 -3.51
CA ILE A 263 4.36 -15.77 -3.02
C ILE A 263 4.20 -15.67 -1.50
N SER A 264 5.14 -15.03 -0.80
CA SER A 264 5.00 -14.71 0.63
C SER A 264 4.46 -13.28 0.84
N LEU A 265 4.02 -12.93 2.04
CA LEU A 265 3.60 -11.55 2.34
C LEU A 265 4.76 -10.57 2.20
N VAL A 266 5.96 -10.95 2.66
CA VAL A 266 7.19 -10.17 2.46
C VAL A 266 7.48 -10.00 0.97
N GLY A 267 7.34 -11.06 0.18
CA GLY A 267 7.51 -11.02 -1.28
C GLY A 267 6.48 -10.13 -1.98
N LEU A 268 5.24 -10.11 -1.48
CA LEU A 268 4.19 -9.24 -2.01
C LEU A 268 4.46 -7.76 -1.69
N LEU A 269 4.84 -7.45 -0.45
CA LEU A 269 5.14 -6.08 -0.02
C LEU A 269 6.44 -5.54 -0.59
N SER A 270 7.47 -6.37 -0.78
CA SER A 270 8.74 -5.96 -1.38
C SER A 270 8.57 -5.48 -2.82
N LYS A 271 7.58 -6.02 -3.55
CA LYS A 271 7.23 -5.57 -4.91
C LYS A 271 6.41 -4.27 -4.91
N ALA A 272 5.66 -4.02 -3.85
CA ALA A 272 4.93 -2.76 -3.66
C ALA A 272 5.88 -1.58 -3.31
N CYS A 273 7.04 -1.86 -2.71
CA CYS A 273 8.00 -0.85 -2.26
C CYS A 273 9.42 -1.09 -2.82
N ARG A 274 10.44 -0.43 -2.25
CA ARG A 274 11.87 -0.67 -2.58
C ARG A 274 12.67 -1.14 -1.38
N LEU A 275 11.99 -1.64 -0.35
CA LEU A 275 12.62 -2.12 0.87
C LEU A 275 13.20 -3.52 0.65
N SER A 276 14.31 -3.81 1.34
CA SER A 276 14.85 -5.17 1.32
C SER A 276 13.94 -6.13 2.09
N SER A 277 13.96 -7.41 1.75
CA SER A 277 13.18 -8.43 2.49
C SER A 277 13.54 -8.45 3.98
N GLY A 278 14.81 -8.22 4.33
CA GLY A 278 15.25 -8.16 5.73
C GLY A 278 14.69 -6.95 6.49
N ASP A 279 14.61 -5.79 5.84
CA ASP A 279 13.98 -4.61 6.45
C ASP A 279 12.48 -4.85 6.64
N LEU A 280 11.80 -5.43 5.66
CA LEU A 280 10.39 -5.78 5.77
C LEU A 280 10.13 -6.75 6.91
N VAL A 281 10.88 -7.86 7.01
CA VAL A 281 10.75 -8.80 8.13
C VAL A 281 10.91 -8.06 9.46
N SER A 282 11.92 -7.19 9.59
CA SER A 282 12.15 -6.44 10.83
C SER A 282 11.03 -5.45 11.20
N ILE A 283 10.30 -4.92 10.22
CA ILE A 283 9.15 -4.03 10.41
C ILE A 283 7.89 -4.84 10.73
N LEU A 284 7.69 -5.95 10.02
CA LEU A 284 6.49 -6.77 10.09
C LEU A 284 6.46 -7.65 11.34
N GLU A 285 7.60 -8.08 11.88
CA GLU A 285 7.65 -8.87 13.12
C GLU A 285 7.56 -8.01 14.37
N ASP A 286 7.97 -6.74 14.32
CA ASP A 286 7.93 -5.84 15.48
C ASP A 286 6.50 -5.34 15.76
N PRO A 287 5.89 -5.68 16.92
CA PRO A 287 4.54 -5.25 17.24
C PRO A 287 4.40 -3.72 17.36
N GLY A 288 5.48 -3.02 17.73
CA GLY A 288 5.47 -1.55 17.79
C GLY A 288 5.27 -0.93 16.41
N SER A 289 6.04 -1.42 15.44
CA SER A 289 6.02 -1.03 14.03
C SER A 289 4.70 -1.44 13.35
N GLN A 290 4.15 -2.62 13.67
CA GLN A 290 2.87 -3.06 13.11
C GLN A 290 1.72 -2.08 13.42
N ARG A 291 1.66 -1.51 14.64
CA ARG A 291 0.62 -0.53 15.02
C ARG A 291 0.65 0.76 14.20
N LYS A 292 1.79 1.06 13.59
CA LYS A 292 2.01 2.22 12.74
C LYS A 292 2.14 1.84 11.26
N LEU A 293 1.62 0.68 10.89
CA LEU A 293 1.57 0.18 9.53
C LEU A 293 0.15 0.30 9.00
N LEU A 294 0.01 0.88 7.81
CA LEU A 294 -1.24 0.93 7.06
C LEU A 294 -1.06 0.19 5.72
N THR A 295 -1.96 -0.74 5.40
CA THR A 295 -2.02 -1.35 4.07
C THR A 295 -3.28 -0.91 3.33
N ILE A 296 -3.09 -0.32 2.15
CA ILE A 296 -4.16 0.05 1.23
C ILE A 296 -4.37 -1.11 0.26
N VAL A 297 -5.51 -1.79 0.36
CA VAL A 297 -5.95 -2.86 -0.53
C VAL A 297 -6.94 -2.25 -1.54
N ASP A 298 -6.46 -1.97 -2.75
CA ASP A 298 -7.22 -1.25 -3.77
C ASP A 298 -7.86 -2.20 -4.77
N GLY A 299 -9.19 -2.12 -4.91
CA GLY A 299 -9.98 -2.87 -5.89
C GLY A 299 -10.35 -4.28 -5.45
N PHE A 300 -10.83 -4.48 -4.22
CA PHE A 300 -11.24 -5.79 -3.71
C PHE A 300 -12.24 -6.51 -4.64
N ASP A 301 -13.16 -5.76 -5.26
CA ASP A 301 -14.12 -6.30 -6.22
C ASP A 301 -13.49 -6.85 -7.50
N GLU A 302 -12.23 -6.54 -7.77
CA GLU A 302 -11.47 -6.99 -8.93
C GLU A 302 -10.66 -8.28 -8.66
N LEU A 303 -10.62 -8.77 -7.40
CA LEU A 303 -9.96 -10.03 -7.08
C LEU A 303 -10.71 -11.21 -7.67
N ARG A 304 -10.01 -12.03 -8.45
CA ARG A 304 -10.54 -13.30 -8.96
C ARG A 304 -10.32 -14.36 -7.91
N TRP A 305 -11.27 -14.47 -7.00
CA TRP A 305 -11.27 -15.51 -5.97
C TRP A 305 -11.51 -16.88 -6.60
N THR A 306 -10.46 -17.68 -6.73
CA THR A 306 -10.51 -19.05 -7.25
C THR A 306 -10.44 -20.10 -6.14
N LEU A 307 -10.03 -19.70 -4.92
CA LEU A 307 -10.00 -20.57 -3.75
C LEU A 307 -11.23 -20.32 -2.86
N GLU A 308 -11.97 -21.40 -2.57
CA GLU A 308 -13.06 -21.41 -1.58
C GLU A 308 -12.57 -21.67 -0.15
N GLU A 309 -11.29 -22.02 0.01
CA GLU A 309 -10.72 -22.45 1.30
C GLU A 309 -10.73 -21.34 2.35
N LYS A 310 -11.11 -21.73 3.58
CA LYS A 310 -10.90 -20.92 4.78
C LYS A 310 -9.51 -21.24 5.32
N SER A 311 -8.62 -20.26 5.34
CA SER A 311 -7.38 -20.36 6.12
C SER A 311 -7.73 -20.38 7.61
N GLU A 312 -7.51 -21.51 8.28
CA GLU A 312 -7.79 -21.67 9.72
C GLU A 312 -6.58 -21.32 10.61
N GLY A 313 -5.44 -20.90 10.04
CA GLY A 313 -4.19 -20.67 10.78
C GLY A 313 -3.56 -19.28 10.56
N CYS A 314 -2.70 -18.89 11.51
CA CYS A 314 -1.79 -17.74 11.38
C CYS A 314 -0.79 -18.02 10.25
N LEU A 315 -0.68 -17.10 9.29
CA LEU A 315 0.26 -17.22 8.17
C LEU A 315 1.63 -16.65 8.58
N ASP A 316 2.69 -17.42 8.39
CA ASP A 316 4.06 -16.90 8.46
C ASP A 316 4.29 -15.90 7.30
N ILE A 317 4.77 -14.69 7.64
CA ILE A 317 5.01 -13.59 6.69
C ILE A 317 6.01 -13.96 5.58
N SER A 318 6.89 -14.93 5.84
CA SER A 318 7.94 -15.38 4.91
C SER A 318 7.57 -16.65 4.16
N MET A 319 6.49 -17.35 4.56
CA MET A 319 6.05 -18.58 3.90
C MET A 319 5.37 -18.27 2.56
N GLU A 320 5.80 -18.96 1.50
CA GLU A 320 5.15 -18.85 0.19
C GLU A 320 3.85 -19.64 0.15
N THR A 321 2.77 -18.98 -0.26
CA THR A 321 1.46 -19.60 -0.43
C THR A 321 0.72 -18.94 -1.59
N HIS A 322 -0.50 -19.39 -1.88
CA HIS A 322 -1.32 -18.75 -2.90
C HIS A 322 -1.67 -17.32 -2.49
N LYS A 323 -1.54 -16.37 -3.43
CA LYS A 323 -1.84 -14.94 -3.23
C LYS A 323 -3.19 -14.65 -2.57
N GLU A 324 -4.21 -15.45 -2.88
CA GLU A 324 -5.55 -15.30 -2.30
C GLU A 324 -5.55 -15.65 -0.80
N ILE A 325 -4.78 -16.65 -0.37
CA ILE A 325 -4.66 -17.02 1.05
C ILE A 325 -4.02 -15.87 1.84
N ILE A 326 -2.96 -15.26 1.29
CA ILE A 326 -2.31 -14.09 1.90
C ILE A 326 -3.31 -12.94 2.09
N LEU A 327 -4.08 -12.63 1.05
CA LEU A 327 -5.08 -11.57 1.12
C LEU A 327 -6.20 -11.88 2.10
N GLN A 328 -6.71 -13.12 2.12
CA GLN A 328 -7.71 -13.53 3.12
C GLN A 328 -7.16 -13.40 4.53
N SER A 329 -5.94 -13.88 4.79
CA SER A 329 -5.29 -13.78 6.10
C SER A 329 -5.04 -12.33 6.51
N LEU A 330 -4.67 -11.45 5.58
CA LEU A 330 -4.49 -10.02 5.84
C LEU A 330 -5.82 -9.34 6.17
N LEU A 331 -6.87 -9.59 5.38
CA LEU A 331 -8.21 -9.03 5.60
C LEU A 331 -8.81 -9.51 6.92
N ARG A 332 -8.67 -10.80 7.23
CA ARG A 332 -9.08 -11.41 8.51
C ARG A 332 -8.15 -11.06 9.67
N ARG A 333 -7.09 -10.30 9.43
CA ARG A 333 -6.07 -9.93 10.44
C ARG A 333 -5.44 -11.15 11.14
N GLN A 334 -5.42 -12.30 10.46
CA GLN A 334 -4.67 -13.50 10.88
C GLN A 334 -3.16 -13.30 10.69
N VAL A 335 -2.77 -12.34 9.83
CA VAL A 335 -1.39 -11.85 9.68
C VAL A 335 -1.41 -10.34 9.87
N LEU A 336 -0.36 -9.79 10.49
CA LEU A 336 -0.26 -8.38 10.89
C LEU A 336 -1.48 -7.88 11.69
N PRO A 337 -1.85 -8.57 12.79
CA PRO A 337 -3.08 -8.28 13.51
C PRO A 337 -3.11 -6.87 14.06
N GLN A 338 -2.00 -6.18 14.27
CA GLN A 338 -1.98 -4.82 14.82
C GLN A 338 -1.96 -3.72 13.75
N SER A 339 -1.94 -4.09 12.47
CA SER A 339 -1.91 -3.12 11.37
C SER A 339 -3.29 -2.58 11.00
N SER A 340 -3.29 -1.39 10.40
CA SER A 340 -4.50 -0.75 9.87
C SER A 340 -4.69 -1.06 8.39
N LEU A 341 -5.94 -1.06 7.92
CA LEU A 341 -6.31 -1.32 6.54
C LEU A 341 -7.18 -0.20 5.96
N ILE A 342 -6.90 0.20 4.72
CA ILE A 342 -7.89 0.85 3.86
C ILE A 342 -8.23 -0.13 2.74
N ILE A 343 -9.50 -0.44 2.57
CA ILE A 343 -9.96 -1.37 1.51
C ILE A 343 -10.90 -0.60 0.59
N THR A 344 -10.63 -0.62 -0.72
CA THR A 344 -11.57 -0.06 -1.70
C THR A 344 -12.37 -1.14 -2.39
N THR A 345 -13.66 -0.91 -2.56
CA THR A 345 -14.56 -1.89 -3.18
C THR A 345 -15.81 -1.26 -3.78
N ARG A 346 -16.51 -1.98 -4.65
CA ARG A 346 -17.89 -1.62 -5.05
C ARG A 346 -18.88 -2.01 -3.95
N SER A 347 -19.96 -1.24 -3.83
CA SER A 347 -21.05 -1.57 -2.88
C SER A 347 -21.64 -2.98 -3.09
N LEU A 348 -21.62 -3.50 -4.33
CA LEU A 348 -22.10 -4.87 -4.63
C LEU A 348 -21.20 -5.96 -4.04
N ALA A 349 -19.90 -5.70 -3.89
CA ALA A 349 -18.95 -6.66 -3.34
C ALA A 349 -18.84 -6.59 -1.81
N MET A 350 -19.53 -5.65 -1.15
CA MET A 350 -19.55 -5.52 0.31
C MET A 350 -20.01 -6.78 1.03
N LYS A 351 -21.02 -7.49 0.49
CA LYS A 351 -21.50 -8.73 1.10
C LYS A 351 -20.39 -9.77 1.22
N LYS A 352 -19.54 -9.87 0.20
CA LYS A 352 -18.38 -10.76 0.19
C LYS A 352 -17.25 -10.23 1.06
N LEU A 353 -17.00 -8.92 1.05
CA LEU A 353 -15.96 -8.32 1.90
C LEU A 353 -16.26 -8.55 3.39
N ASN A 354 -17.51 -8.39 3.81
CA ASN A 354 -17.97 -8.60 5.18
C ASN A 354 -17.82 -10.06 5.67
N THR A 355 -17.49 -11.02 4.81
CA THR A 355 -17.13 -12.38 5.26
C THR A 355 -15.66 -12.51 5.68
N PHE A 356 -14.85 -11.47 5.46
CA PHE A 356 -13.42 -11.45 5.77
C PHE A 356 -13.05 -10.44 6.85
N ILE A 357 -13.83 -9.38 7.03
CA ILE A 357 -13.51 -8.28 7.95
C ILE A 357 -14.60 -8.12 9.01
N ASP A 358 -14.17 -7.77 10.21
CA ASP A 358 -15.02 -7.38 11.34
C ASP A 358 -14.70 -5.93 11.75
N ASP A 359 -15.63 -5.25 12.42
CA ASP A 359 -15.45 -3.92 13.03
C ASP A 359 -14.77 -2.86 12.13
N SER A 360 -15.39 -2.59 10.97
CA SER A 360 -14.89 -1.62 9.99
C SER A 360 -15.68 -0.30 9.95
N ARG A 361 -14.98 0.81 9.69
CA ARG A 361 -15.60 2.08 9.33
C ARG A 361 -15.90 2.10 7.84
N ASN A 362 -17.18 2.21 7.50
CA ASN A 362 -17.63 2.32 6.11
C ASN A 362 -17.75 3.78 5.70
N VAL A 363 -17.10 4.14 4.60
CA VAL A 363 -17.15 5.47 3.98
C VAL A 363 -17.54 5.32 2.52
N GLU A 364 -18.58 6.03 2.10
CA GLU A 364 -19.03 6.04 0.72
C GLU A 364 -18.52 7.28 -0.01
N ILE A 365 -17.85 7.05 -1.13
CA ILE A 365 -17.41 8.10 -2.06
C ILE A 365 -18.56 8.40 -3.02
N GLN A 366 -18.99 9.66 -3.03
CA GLN A 366 -20.14 10.15 -3.79
C GLN A 366 -19.76 10.87 -5.08
N GLY A 367 -18.47 11.14 -5.30
CA GLY A 367 -17.99 11.87 -6.47
C GLY A 367 -17.84 13.38 -6.22
N PHE A 368 -17.98 14.16 -7.28
CA PHE A 368 -17.80 15.61 -7.27
C PHE A 368 -19.05 16.36 -6.80
N THR A 369 -18.84 17.29 -5.86
CA THR A 369 -19.80 18.37 -5.58
C THR A 369 -19.86 19.35 -6.76
N ARG A 370 -20.68 20.40 -6.66
CA ARG A 370 -20.76 21.42 -7.71
C ARG A 370 -19.42 22.13 -7.91
N ASP A 371 -18.84 22.59 -6.82
CA ASP A 371 -17.57 23.33 -6.83
C ASP A 371 -16.43 22.44 -7.35
N ASP A 372 -16.44 21.17 -6.97
CA ASP A 372 -15.45 20.19 -7.44
C ASP A 372 -15.52 19.97 -8.96
N ARG A 373 -16.72 19.99 -9.56
CA ARG A 373 -16.87 19.85 -11.03
C ARG A 373 -16.22 21.02 -11.74
N GLU A 374 -16.46 22.23 -11.24
CA GLU A 374 -15.88 23.45 -11.82
C GLU A 374 -14.36 23.45 -11.68
N GLU A 375 -13.87 23.15 -10.48
CA GLU A 375 -12.43 23.00 -10.21
C GLU A 375 -11.79 21.96 -11.14
N TYR A 376 -12.44 20.81 -11.32
CA TYR A 376 -11.95 19.73 -12.18
C TYR A 376 -11.85 20.17 -13.64
N VAL A 377 -12.89 20.83 -14.18
CA VAL A 377 -12.89 21.29 -15.58
C VAL A 377 -11.79 22.35 -15.78
N HIS A 378 -11.66 23.30 -14.87
CA HIS A 378 -10.57 24.28 -14.93
C HIS A 378 -9.19 23.62 -14.91
N LYS A 379 -8.97 22.67 -13.99
CA LYS A 379 -7.74 21.88 -13.93
C LYS A 379 -7.50 21.10 -15.20
N PHE A 380 -8.54 20.53 -15.82
CA PHE A 380 -8.43 19.73 -17.04
C PHE A 380 -7.93 20.53 -18.24
N PHE A 381 -8.55 21.69 -18.50
CA PHE A 381 -8.27 22.54 -19.66
C PHE A 381 -7.05 23.44 -19.47
N GLY A 382 -6.78 23.91 -18.25
CA GLY A 382 -5.68 24.83 -17.93
C GLY A 382 -5.87 26.26 -18.45
N ASN A 383 -6.49 26.44 -19.62
CA ASN A 383 -6.96 27.73 -20.13
C ASN A 383 -8.35 28.06 -19.55
N LYS A 384 -8.47 29.25 -18.97
CA LYS A 384 -9.72 29.75 -18.39
C LYS A 384 -10.83 29.92 -19.44
N GLU A 385 -10.53 30.43 -20.63
CA GLU A 385 -11.55 30.71 -21.66
C GLU A 385 -12.20 29.42 -22.17
N ASP A 386 -11.38 28.41 -22.48
CA ASP A 386 -11.87 27.09 -22.91
C ASP A 386 -12.65 26.41 -21.79
N ALA A 387 -12.15 26.48 -20.55
CA ALA A 387 -12.84 25.91 -19.39
C ALA A 387 -14.21 26.56 -19.14
N ASP A 388 -14.29 27.89 -19.20
CA ASP A 388 -15.53 28.65 -19.01
C ASP A 388 -16.55 28.32 -20.11
N LYS A 389 -16.11 28.22 -21.38
CA LYS A 389 -16.95 27.81 -22.51
C LYS A 389 -17.53 26.41 -22.30
N VAL A 390 -16.70 25.46 -21.90
CA VAL A 390 -17.13 24.07 -21.62
C VAL A 390 -18.06 23.99 -20.43
N LEU A 391 -17.76 24.73 -19.35
CA LEU A 391 -18.60 24.78 -18.17
C LEU A 391 -19.99 25.32 -18.50
N SER A 392 -20.09 26.35 -19.35
CA SER A 392 -21.40 26.84 -19.83
C SER A 392 -22.18 25.72 -20.51
N ILE A 393 -21.57 25.03 -21.46
CA ILE A 393 -22.23 23.94 -22.22
C ILE A 393 -22.65 22.78 -21.30
N ILE A 394 -21.80 22.41 -20.34
CA ILE A 394 -22.13 21.36 -19.36
C ILE A 394 -23.30 21.83 -18.48
N LYS A 395 -23.30 23.07 -18.00
CA LYS A 395 -24.35 23.65 -17.15
C LYS A 395 -25.69 23.82 -17.87
N ASP A 396 -25.67 24.10 -19.17
CA ASP A 396 -26.87 24.24 -20.00
C ASP A 396 -27.57 22.88 -20.26
N ASN A 397 -26.88 21.76 -20.00
CA ASN A 397 -27.42 20.41 -20.10
C ASN A 397 -27.46 19.74 -18.72
N ASP A 398 -28.62 19.83 -18.05
CA ASP A 398 -28.84 19.27 -16.70
C ASP A 398 -28.47 17.78 -16.56
N VAL A 399 -28.62 16.99 -17.64
CA VAL A 399 -28.27 15.57 -17.62
C VAL A 399 -26.75 15.40 -17.58
N VAL A 400 -26.03 16.06 -18.50
CA VAL A 400 -24.57 16.02 -18.55
C VAL A 400 -23.97 16.60 -17.27
N TYR A 401 -24.53 17.71 -16.76
CA TYR A 401 -24.11 18.31 -15.50
C TYR A 401 -24.26 17.35 -14.33
N THR A 402 -25.39 16.65 -14.24
CA THR A 402 -25.65 15.65 -13.18
C THR A 402 -24.68 14.47 -13.31
N MET A 403 -24.47 13.98 -14.53
CA MET A 403 -23.56 12.88 -14.81
C MET A 403 -22.10 13.19 -14.48
N CYS A 404 -21.66 14.45 -14.66
CA CYS A 404 -20.33 14.90 -14.30
C CYS A 404 -20.05 14.89 -12.78
N ALA A 405 -21.02 14.52 -11.95
CA ALA A 405 -20.75 14.12 -10.55
C ALA A 405 -19.79 12.93 -10.48
N VAL A 406 -19.82 12.02 -11.47
CA VAL A 406 -18.91 10.88 -11.53
C VAL A 406 -17.62 11.29 -12.25
N PRO A 407 -16.44 11.21 -11.61
CA PRO A 407 -15.18 11.69 -12.19
C PRO A 407 -14.82 11.10 -13.55
N ILE A 408 -14.99 9.78 -13.76
CA ILE A 408 -14.69 9.18 -15.08
C ILE A 408 -15.57 9.79 -16.18
N THR A 409 -16.83 10.05 -15.88
CA THR A 409 -17.78 10.64 -16.82
C THR A 409 -17.41 12.09 -17.10
N CYS A 410 -17.08 12.87 -16.06
CA CYS A 410 -16.59 14.24 -16.24
C CYS A 410 -15.32 14.28 -17.10
N TRP A 411 -14.38 13.34 -16.89
CA TRP A 411 -13.20 13.19 -17.73
C TRP A 411 -13.54 12.87 -19.19
N ILE A 412 -14.47 11.94 -19.45
CA ILE A 412 -14.94 11.61 -20.81
C ILE A 412 -15.52 12.86 -21.49
N VAL A 413 -16.42 13.57 -20.80
CA VAL A 413 -17.04 14.79 -21.33
C VAL A 413 -15.99 15.85 -21.65
N CYS A 414 -15.05 16.12 -20.73
CA CYS A 414 -13.97 17.08 -20.98
C CYS A 414 -13.10 16.67 -22.18
N THR A 415 -12.83 15.38 -22.33
CA THR A 415 -12.04 14.84 -23.46
C THR A 415 -12.75 15.05 -24.79
N VAL A 416 -14.05 14.77 -24.85
CA VAL A 416 -14.89 15.02 -26.03
C VAL A 416 -14.90 16.52 -26.36
N MET A 417 -15.22 17.35 -25.37
CA MET A 417 -15.31 18.80 -25.52
C MET A 417 -14.00 19.41 -26.02
N LYS A 418 -12.85 18.93 -25.53
CA LYS A 418 -11.53 19.43 -25.95
C LYS A 418 -11.27 19.26 -27.46
N GLN A 419 -11.89 18.27 -28.10
CA GLN A 419 -11.77 18.08 -29.56
C GLN A 419 -12.81 18.90 -30.33
N GLU A 420 -14.01 19.07 -29.77
CA GLU A 420 -15.12 19.78 -30.42
C GLU A 420 -15.04 21.32 -30.29
N ILE A 421 -14.43 21.86 -29.24
CA ILE A 421 -14.18 23.32 -29.08
C ILE A 421 -13.49 23.93 -30.30
N ARG A 422 -12.68 23.14 -31.02
CA ARG A 422 -11.93 23.57 -32.20
C ARG A 422 -12.78 23.72 -33.46
N LYS A 423 -14.05 23.29 -33.46
CA LYS A 423 -14.91 23.22 -34.66
C LYS A 423 -16.07 24.24 -34.67
N ASP A 424 -16.11 25.17 -33.71
CA ASP A 424 -17.26 26.02 -33.39
C ASP A 424 -18.54 25.21 -33.09
N LEU A 425 -18.90 25.18 -31.80
CA LEU A 425 -19.82 24.23 -31.19
C LEU A 425 -21.30 24.54 -31.49
N ASP A 426 -21.92 23.80 -32.40
CA ASP A 426 -23.37 23.59 -32.37
C ASP A 426 -23.67 22.47 -31.36
N ALA A 427 -23.99 22.89 -30.13
CA ALA A 427 -24.56 22.14 -29.00
C ALA A 427 -24.44 20.60 -29.02
N ILE A 428 -23.59 20.05 -28.14
CA ILE A 428 -23.60 18.61 -27.83
C ILE A 428 -24.95 18.24 -27.19
N GLN A 429 -25.88 17.71 -27.99
CA GLN A 429 -27.20 17.21 -27.57
C GLN A 429 -27.10 15.81 -26.93
N CYS A 430 -26.19 15.63 -25.97
CA CYS A 430 -26.10 14.38 -25.23
C CYS A 430 -27.10 14.38 -24.06
N HIS A 431 -28.20 13.65 -24.21
CA HIS A 431 -29.21 13.53 -23.14
C HIS A 431 -29.14 12.22 -22.35
N THR A 432 -28.19 11.32 -22.66
CA THR A 432 -28.06 10.02 -21.99
C THR A 432 -26.59 9.64 -21.83
N THR A 433 -26.31 8.71 -20.89
CA THR A 433 -24.98 8.13 -20.77
C THR A 433 -24.52 7.46 -22.05
N THR A 434 -25.41 6.71 -22.71
CA THR A 434 -25.12 6.04 -23.97
C THR A 434 -24.65 7.02 -25.05
N SER A 435 -25.29 8.18 -25.20
CA SER A 435 -24.88 9.15 -26.23
C SER A 435 -23.51 9.76 -25.95
N ILE A 436 -23.14 9.97 -24.69
CA ILE A 436 -21.79 10.43 -24.33
C ILE A 436 -20.74 9.37 -24.68
N TYR A 437 -21.01 8.10 -24.39
CA TYR A 437 -20.07 7.03 -24.71
C TYR A 437 -19.95 6.80 -26.23
N LEU A 438 -21.05 6.93 -26.99
CA LEU A 438 -21.02 6.91 -28.46
C LEU A 438 -20.18 8.06 -29.03
N LEU A 439 -20.41 9.28 -28.54
CA LEU A 439 -19.63 10.45 -28.95
C LEU A 439 -18.15 10.31 -28.56
N TYR A 440 -17.88 9.73 -27.38
CA TYR A 440 -16.52 9.40 -26.98
C TYR A 440 -15.85 8.42 -27.95
N LEU A 441 -16.54 7.34 -28.35
CA LEU A 441 -16.03 6.41 -29.36
C LEU A 441 -15.78 7.10 -30.70
N GLU A 442 -16.70 7.97 -31.14
CA GLU A 442 -16.54 8.75 -32.37
C GLU A 442 -15.27 9.61 -32.32
N VAL A 443 -15.02 10.28 -31.19
CA VAL A 443 -13.81 11.08 -30.97
C VAL A 443 -12.55 10.23 -31.04
N LEU A 444 -12.54 9.04 -30.40
CA LEU A 444 -11.39 8.12 -30.49
C LEU A 444 -11.14 7.66 -31.94
N LEU A 445 -12.20 7.26 -32.64
CA LEU A 445 -12.13 6.80 -34.03
C LEU A 445 -11.73 7.90 -35.02
N THR A 446 -12.02 9.16 -34.72
CA THR A 446 -11.78 10.30 -35.63
C THR A 446 -10.41 10.93 -35.40
N HIS A 447 -10.04 11.18 -34.14
CA HIS A 447 -8.88 12.01 -33.80
C HIS A 447 -7.67 11.23 -33.33
N HIS A 448 -7.88 10.02 -32.82
CA HIS A 448 -6.83 9.25 -32.19
C HIS A 448 -6.40 8.03 -33.01
N SER A 449 -7.15 7.68 -34.06
CA SER A 449 -6.74 6.65 -35.01
C SER A 449 -5.83 7.14 -36.13
N LYS A 450 -5.06 6.23 -36.72
CA LYS A 450 -4.22 6.49 -37.90
C LYS A 450 -5.12 6.98 -39.03
N LYS A 451 -4.85 8.21 -39.50
CA LYS A 451 -5.64 8.89 -40.55
C LYS A 451 -5.78 8.10 -41.85
N GLU A 452 -4.89 7.14 -42.11
CA GLU A 452 -4.85 6.31 -43.31
C GLU A 452 -5.71 5.04 -43.23
N GLN A 453 -6.30 4.70 -42.08
CA GLN A 453 -7.16 3.52 -41.98
C GLN A 453 -8.54 3.75 -42.58
N SER A 454 -8.98 2.83 -43.43
CA SER A 454 -10.33 2.84 -44.01
C SER A 454 -11.42 2.70 -42.93
N VAL A 455 -12.60 3.27 -43.20
CA VAL A 455 -13.78 3.17 -42.32
C VAL A 455 -14.11 1.72 -42.00
N HIS A 456 -14.01 0.83 -43.00
CA HIS A 456 -14.28 -0.60 -42.83
C HIS A 456 -13.32 -1.27 -41.85
N ARG A 457 -12.03 -0.93 -41.87
CA ARG A 457 -11.04 -1.47 -40.94
C ARG A 457 -11.34 -1.04 -39.50
N LYS A 458 -11.72 0.22 -39.31
CA LYS A 458 -12.11 0.77 -38.00
C LYS A 458 -13.34 0.06 -37.43
N GLN A 459 -14.37 -0.16 -38.26
CA GLN A 459 -15.57 -0.91 -37.86
C GLN A 459 -15.25 -2.35 -37.46
N THR A 460 -14.42 -3.05 -38.24
CA THR A 460 -14.00 -4.42 -37.93
C THR A 460 -13.20 -4.48 -36.63
N CYS A 461 -12.30 -3.54 -36.39
CA CYS A 461 -11.58 -3.43 -35.12
C CYS A 461 -12.54 -3.22 -33.94
N LEU A 462 -13.51 -2.31 -34.08
CA LEU A 462 -14.51 -2.04 -33.03
C LEU A 462 -15.34 -3.29 -32.71
N LYS A 463 -15.78 -4.06 -33.71
CA LYS A 463 -16.49 -5.34 -33.49
C LYS A 463 -15.66 -6.33 -32.69
N LYS A 464 -14.38 -6.49 -33.03
CA LYS A 464 -13.44 -7.36 -32.29
C LYS A 464 -13.22 -6.87 -30.85
N LEU A 465 -13.11 -5.55 -30.64
CA LEU A 465 -13.02 -4.97 -29.30
C LEU A 465 -14.29 -5.20 -28.47
N CYS A 466 -15.48 -5.12 -29.08
CA CYS A 466 -16.74 -5.42 -28.41
C CYS A 466 -16.83 -6.91 -28.01
N ALA A 467 -16.37 -7.82 -28.87
CA ALA A 467 -16.27 -9.24 -28.54
C ALA A 467 -15.30 -9.49 -27.36
N LEU A 468 -14.11 -8.89 -27.39
CA LEU A 468 -13.14 -8.96 -26.29
C LEU A 468 -13.74 -8.43 -24.98
N ALA A 469 -14.43 -7.28 -25.05
CA ALA A 469 -15.08 -6.66 -23.89
C ALA A 469 -16.14 -7.59 -23.30
N ASN A 470 -16.99 -8.18 -24.15
CA ASN A 470 -18.03 -9.12 -23.74
C ASN A 470 -17.45 -10.35 -23.03
N GLN A 471 -16.48 -11.02 -23.64
CA GLN A 471 -15.79 -12.15 -23.00
C GLN A 471 -15.14 -11.73 -21.69
N GLY A 472 -14.54 -10.54 -21.64
CA GLY A 472 -13.96 -9.97 -20.44
C GLY A 472 -14.98 -9.81 -19.31
N ILE A 473 -16.17 -9.28 -19.59
CA ILE A 473 -17.22 -9.13 -18.57
C ILE A 473 -17.72 -10.51 -18.09
N GLN A 474 -17.95 -11.45 -19.00
CA GLN A 474 -18.42 -12.81 -18.65
C GLN A 474 -17.42 -13.55 -17.73
N ASN A 475 -16.12 -13.37 -17.98
CA ASN A 475 -15.05 -14.03 -17.23
C ASN A 475 -14.50 -13.22 -16.06
N GLN A 476 -15.11 -12.07 -15.72
CA GLN A 476 -14.60 -11.13 -14.71
C GLN A 476 -13.12 -10.75 -14.96
N GLN A 477 -12.80 -10.55 -16.23
CA GLN A 477 -11.47 -10.22 -16.75
C GLN A 477 -11.39 -8.76 -17.17
N ILE A 478 -10.54 -8.01 -16.45
CA ILE A 478 -10.26 -6.57 -16.66
C ILE A 478 -8.87 -6.35 -17.30
N LEU A 479 -7.98 -7.33 -17.14
CA LEU A 479 -6.63 -7.35 -17.73
C LEU A 479 -6.55 -8.46 -18.77
N PHE A 480 -6.13 -8.10 -19.98
CA PHE A 480 -6.01 -8.98 -21.13
C PHE A 480 -4.54 -9.15 -21.48
N GLU A 481 -4.08 -10.38 -21.67
CA GLU A 481 -2.73 -10.61 -22.19
C GLU A 481 -2.71 -10.44 -23.70
N LYS A 482 -1.51 -10.30 -24.29
CA LYS A 482 -1.36 -10.25 -25.75
C LYS A 482 -2.07 -11.42 -26.45
N LYS A 483 -2.02 -12.62 -25.86
CA LYS A 483 -2.69 -13.82 -26.37
C LYS A 483 -4.22 -13.68 -26.40
N ASP A 484 -4.81 -12.96 -25.46
CA ASP A 484 -6.26 -12.72 -25.42
C ASP A 484 -6.69 -11.82 -26.57
N LEU A 485 -5.88 -10.80 -26.91
CA LEU A 485 -6.08 -9.95 -28.07
C LEU A 485 -5.94 -10.77 -29.36
N GLU A 486 -4.87 -11.55 -29.48
CA GLU A 486 -4.61 -12.39 -30.67
C GLU A 486 -5.74 -13.40 -30.93
N ARG A 487 -6.35 -13.98 -29.88
CA ARG A 487 -7.52 -14.86 -29.99
C ARG A 487 -8.74 -14.20 -30.62
N HIS A 488 -8.90 -12.89 -30.44
CA HIS A 488 -9.97 -12.10 -31.06
C HIS A 488 -9.53 -11.52 -32.42
N GLY A 489 -8.38 -11.93 -32.94
CA GLY A 489 -7.80 -11.41 -34.16
C GLY A 489 -7.39 -9.94 -34.05
N LEU A 490 -7.13 -9.44 -32.85
CA LEU A 490 -6.66 -8.08 -32.59
C LEU A 490 -5.13 -8.08 -32.57
N SER A 491 -4.50 -7.33 -33.48
CA SER A 491 -3.07 -7.03 -33.39
C SER A 491 -2.86 -5.70 -32.66
N LEU A 492 -1.71 -5.53 -31.99
CA LEU A 492 -1.39 -4.27 -31.29
C LEU A 492 -1.29 -3.08 -32.27
N ASP A 493 -0.88 -3.35 -33.51
CA ASP A 493 -0.86 -2.35 -34.59
C ASP A 493 -2.27 -1.92 -35.02
N GLU A 494 -3.28 -2.78 -34.83
CA GLU A 494 -4.69 -2.53 -35.15
C GLU A 494 -5.47 -1.92 -33.98
N VAL A 495 -5.19 -2.36 -32.75
CA VAL A 495 -5.95 -1.93 -31.55
C VAL A 495 -5.69 -0.47 -31.22
N GLU A 496 -4.55 0.09 -31.66
CA GLU A 496 -4.08 1.44 -31.33
C GLU A 496 -3.98 1.67 -29.81
N SER A 497 -3.01 2.46 -29.35
CA SER A 497 -2.82 2.72 -27.91
C SER A 497 -3.92 3.59 -27.28
N VAL A 498 -5.07 3.69 -27.96
CA VAL A 498 -6.15 4.65 -27.74
C VAL A 498 -7.36 3.96 -27.15
N PHE A 499 -7.64 2.72 -27.58
CA PHE A 499 -8.77 1.95 -27.08
C PHE A 499 -8.40 1.13 -25.83
N LEU A 500 -7.14 0.69 -25.76
CA LEU A 500 -6.60 -0.05 -24.62
C LEU A 500 -5.37 0.64 -24.03
N ASN A 501 -5.33 0.65 -22.70
CA ASN A 501 -4.16 1.03 -21.91
C ASN A 501 -3.23 -0.17 -21.76
N GLU A 502 -1.95 0.06 -22.03
CA GLU A 502 -0.88 -0.88 -21.73
C GLU A 502 -0.47 -0.76 -20.25
N ASN A 503 -0.48 -1.87 -19.53
CA ASN A 503 -0.07 -1.97 -18.13
C ASN A 503 1.11 -2.93 -18.05
N ILE A 504 2.26 -2.43 -17.63
CA ILE A 504 3.48 -3.22 -17.46
C ILE A 504 3.62 -3.56 -15.99
N PHE A 505 3.52 -4.85 -15.67
CA PHE A 505 3.72 -5.37 -14.33
C PHE A 505 5.08 -6.06 -14.25
N HIS A 506 5.85 -5.69 -13.24
CA HIS A 506 7.19 -6.25 -13.01
C HIS A 506 7.10 -7.33 -11.93
N TRP A 507 7.19 -8.60 -12.33
CA TRP A 507 7.25 -9.74 -11.42
C TRP A 507 8.60 -10.44 -11.58
N ASP A 508 9.55 -10.09 -10.69
CA ASP A 508 10.92 -10.59 -10.69
C ASP A 508 11.64 -10.35 -12.04
N VAL A 509 12.14 -11.39 -12.71
CA VAL A 509 12.87 -11.29 -13.98
C VAL A 509 11.92 -11.19 -15.20
N ARG A 510 10.59 -11.28 -15.00
CA ARG A 510 9.60 -11.26 -16.08
C ARG A 510 8.75 -10.00 -16.01
N ASN A 511 8.76 -9.25 -17.11
CA ASN A 511 7.77 -8.22 -17.36
C ASN A 511 6.52 -8.90 -17.92
N GLN A 512 5.39 -8.73 -17.26
CA GLN A 512 4.09 -9.13 -17.80
C GLN A 512 3.39 -7.88 -18.31
N ILE A 513 3.12 -7.86 -19.62
CA ILE A 513 2.40 -6.76 -20.27
C ILE A 513 0.95 -7.20 -20.42
N CYS A 514 0.05 -6.44 -19.83
CA CYS A 514 -1.38 -6.64 -19.93
C CYS A 514 -2.06 -5.38 -20.47
N TYR A 515 -3.15 -5.57 -21.18
CA TYR A 515 -3.96 -4.51 -21.76
C TYR A 515 -5.27 -4.39 -21.01
N SER A 516 -5.86 -3.21 -21.05
CA SER A 516 -7.21 -3.01 -20.52
C SER A 516 -7.92 -1.88 -21.18
N PHE A 517 -9.25 -1.95 -21.20
CA PHE A 517 -10.04 -0.77 -21.49
C PHE A 517 -9.74 0.33 -20.48
N ILE A 518 -9.96 1.56 -20.92
CA ILE A 518 -9.68 2.78 -20.18
C ILE A 518 -10.32 2.81 -18.79
N HIS A 519 -11.50 2.21 -18.67
CA HIS A 519 -12.23 2.02 -17.43
C HIS A 519 -13.25 0.87 -17.62
N LEU A 520 -13.64 0.20 -16.54
CA LEU A 520 -14.58 -0.93 -16.64
C LEU A 520 -15.92 -0.53 -17.25
N SER A 521 -16.40 0.70 -17.01
CA SER A 521 -17.66 1.17 -17.62
C SER A 521 -17.59 1.27 -19.15
N VAL A 522 -16.41 1.52 -19.73
CA VAL A 522 -16.22 1.50 -21.18
C VAL A 522 -16.21 0.07 -21.69
N GLN A 523 -15.61 -0.86 -20.94
CA GLN A 523 -15.69 -2.28 -21.24
C GLN A 523 -17.15 -2.79 -21.17
N GLU A 524 -17.90 -2.42 -20.13
CA GLU A 524 -19.32 -2.75 -19.98
C GLU A 524 -20.15 -2.18 -21.14
N PHE A 525 -19.87 -0.94 -21.57
CA PHE A 525 -20.52 -0.32 -22.72
C PHE A 525 -20.23 -1.04 -24.05
N LEU A 526 -18.96 -1.37 -24.32
CA LEU A 526 -18.57 -2.12 -25.52
C LEU A 526 -19.14 -3.55 -25.52
N ALA A 527 -19.22 -4.19 -24.35
CA ALA A 527 -19.90 -5.47 -24.18
C ALA A 527 -21.40 -5.37 -24.49
N ALA A 528 -22.07 -4.28 -24.08
CA ALA A 528 -23.47 -4.04 -24.45
C ALA A 528 -23.62 -3.81 -25.96
N LEU A 529 -22.70 -3.06 -26.60
CA LEU A 529 -22.70 -2.87 -28.05
C LEU A 529 -22.48 -4.17 -28.82
N TYR A 530 -21.73 -5.14 -28.29
CA TYR A 530 -21.58 -6.46 -28.91
C TYR A 530 -22.95 -7.10 -29.20
N TYR A 531 -23.84 -7.10 -28.21
CA TYR A 531 -25.20 -7.63 -28.37
C TYR A 531 -26.09 -6.75 -29.25
N GLY A 532 -25.85 -5.44 -29.30
CA GLY A 532 -26.62 -4.52 -30.16
C GLY A 532 -26.18 -4.51 -31.62
N MET A 533 -24.97 -4.99 -31.94
CA MET A 533 -24.44 -5.08 -33.31
C MET A 533 -24.66 -6.45 -33.96
N ASP A 534 -25.09 -7.44 -33.17
CA ASP A 534 -25.40 -8.78 -33.65
C ASP A 534 -26.87 -8.83 -34.07
N ASP A 535 -27.14 -8.33 -35.28
CA ASP A 535 -28.45 -8.39 -35.93
C ASP A 535 -28.80 -9.84 -36.31
N GLY A 536 -29.06 -10.71 -35.33
CA GLY A 536 -29.74 -12.00 -35.52
C GLY A 536 -29.14 -12.96 -36.57
N SER A 537 -27.88 -12.79 -36.96
CA SER A 537 -27.19 -13.64 -37.95
C SER A 537 -25.98 -14.36 -37.37
N GLY A 538 -26.02 -14.68 -36.08
CA GLY A 538 -25.15 -15.65 -35.44
C GLY A 538 -25.80 -17.02 -35.50
N SER A 539 -25.43 -17.79 -36.52
CA SER A 539 -25.65 -19.24 -36.60
C SER A 539 -25.32 -19.91 -35.26
N MET A 540 -26.28 -20.70 -34.77
CA MET A 540 -25.99 -21.78 -33.83
C MET A 540 -24.88 -22.65 -34.45
N GLU A 541 -23.75 -22.76 -33.77
CA GLU A 541 -22.89 -23.96 -33.75
C GLU A 541 -22.05 -23.98 -32.48
#